data_AF-A0A830D125-F1
#
_entry.id   AF-A0A830D125-F1
#
_cell.length_a   1.000
_cell.length_b   1.000
_cell.length_c   1.000
_cell.angle_alpha   90.00
_cell.angle_beta   90.00
_cell.angle_gamma   90.00
#
_symmetry.space_group_name_H-M   'P 1'
#
loop_
_entity.id
_entity.type
_entity.pdbx_description
1 polymer ?
#
loop_
_entity_poly.entity_id
_entity_poly.type
_entity_poly.pdbx_seq_one_letter_code
_entity_poly.pdbx_strand_id
1 'polypeptide(L)'
;MNGTNVKNIDEEKECSLMGLLVVSLIYYPECPSSHLAVGSDRHSDVSSITLLLEDDIGGLYARPEGDQWVHVAPIKSELIVNIGYALQIMSNDRYKSIEHRVFLTGSTNRVSVPIFANAFRDDNHRSSSGSVGSRRAANIQERFLRRLF
;
A
#
# COMPACT_ATOMS: atom_id res chain seq x y z
N MET A 1 -3.40 -9.00 25.47
CA MET A 1 -2.91 -8.60 24.13
C MET A 1 -2.02 -9.73 23.63
N ASN A 2 -2.43 -10.48 22.60
CA ASN A 2 -1.55 -11.46 21.98
C ASN A 2 -1.13 -10.90 20.64
N GLY A 3 0.01 -10.20 20.62
CA GLY A 3 0.67 -9.84 19.36
C GLY A 3 0.96 -11.12 18.58
N THR A 4 0.92 -11.06 17.25
CA THR A 4 1.45 -12.15 16.43
C THR A 4 2.91 -12.32 16.79
N ASN A 5 3.25 -13.42 17.47
CA ASN A 5 4.62 -13.76 17.89
C ASN A 5 5.46 -14.22 16.68
N VAL A 6 5.47 -13.40 15.62
CA VAL A 6 6.27 -13.58 14.42
C VAL A 6 7.47 -12.66 14.59
N LYS A 7 8.63 -13.27 14.87
CA LYS A 7 9.88 -12.53 15.09
C LYS A 7 10.65 -12.28 13.80
N ASN A 8 10.49 -13.16 12.82
CA ASN A 8 11.12 -13.10 11.51
C ASN A 8 10.13 -13.54 10.44
N ILE A 9 10.27 -12.97 9.25
CA ILE A 9 9.63 -13.48 8.04
C ILE A 9 10.56 -14.58 7.49
N ASP A 10 9.97 -15.67 7.01
CA ASP A 10 10.70 -16.73 6.32
C ASP A 10 11.34 -16.17 5.04
N GLU A 11 12.62 -16.43 4.78
CA GLU A 11 13.36 -15.86 3.66
C GLU A 11 12.66 -16.10 2.32
N GLU A 12 12.05 -17.27 2.13
CA GLU A 12 11.27 -17.60 0.93
C GLU A 12 10.05 -16.68 0.77
N LYS A 13 9.38 -16.36 1.88
CA LYS A 13 8.23 -15.44 1.90
C LYS A 13 8.67 -14.00 1.72
N GLU A 14 9.82 -13.62 2.28
CA GLU A 14 10.42 -12.31 2.07
C GLU A 14 10.75 -12.09 0.59
N CYS A 15 11.46 -13.02 -0.05
CA CYS A 15 11.73 -12.98 -1.50
C CYS A 15 10.44 -12.97 -2.33
N SER A 16 9.44 -13.78 -1.96
CA SER A 16 8.17 -13.82 -2.68
C SER A 16 7.36 -12.53 -2.54
N LEU A 17 7.42 -11.85 -1.40
CA LEU A 17 6.64 -10.63 -1.13
C LEU A 17 7.37 -9.35 -1.52
N MET A 18 8.69 -9.32 -1.36
CA MET A 18 9.54 -8.12 -1.42
C MET A 18 10.80 -8.34 -2.27
N GLY A 19 10.77 -9.26 -3.25
CA GLY A 19 11.94 -9.59 -4.06
C GLY A 19 12.46 -8.44 -4.95
N LEU A 20 11.67 -7.38 -5.14
CA LEU A 20 12.13 -6.14 -5.75
C LEU A 20 11.59 -4.91 -5.00
N LEU A 21 12.50 -4.07 -4.52
CA LEU A 21 12.17 -2.75 -3.99
C LEU A 21 12.38 -1.68 -5.06
N VAL A 22 11.34 -0.89 -5.33
CA VAL A 22 11.42 0.28 -6.20
C VAL A 22 11.10 1.52 -5.37
N VAL A 23 12.03 2.48 -5.37
CA VAL A 23 11.83 3.79 -4.72
C VAL A 23 11.61 4.83 -5.81
N SER A 24 10.57 5.64 -5.68
CA SER A 24 10.35 6.80 -6.56
C SER A 24 10.36 8.07 -5.74
N LEU A 25 10.86 9.16 -6.33
CA LEU A 25 10.71 10.51 -5.81
C LEU A 25 9.74 11.23 -6.72
N ILE A 26 8.55 11.55 -6.21
CA ILE A 26 7.52 12.21 -6.98
C ILE A 26 7.40 13.66 -6.53
N TYR A 27 7.54 14.57 -7.48
CA TYR A 27 7.38 16.00 -7.29
C TYR A 27 6.10 16.47 -7.99
N TYR A 28 5.23 17.13 -7.24
CA TYR A 28 3.98 17.71 -7.71
C TYR A 28 4.14 19.23 -7.66
N PRO A 29 4.32 19.89 -8.81
CA PRO A 29 4.42 21.35 -8.83
C PRO A 29 3.09 21.99 -8.42
N GLU A 30 3.17 23.22 -7.91
CA GLU A 30 2.03 24.11 -7.75
C GLU A 30 1.22 24.17 -9.06
N CYS A 31 -0.09 23.98 -8.95
CA CYS A 31 -0.98 23.91 -10.10
C CYS A 31 -2.16 24.88 -9.93
N PRO A 32 -2.10 26.11 -10.46
CA PRO A 32 -3.17 27.10 -10.33
C PRO A 32 -4.55 26.59 -10.81
N SER A 33 -4.54 25.65 -11.76
CA SER A 33 -5.72 24.97 -12.29
C SER A 33 -5.87 23.55 -11.72
N SER A 34 -5.61 23.35 -10.43
CA SER A 34 -5.65 22.03 -9.78
C SER A 34 -6.99 21.30 -9.88
N HIS A 35 -8.09 22.02 -10.17
CA HIS A 35 -9.40 21.42 -10.43
C HIS A 35 -9.51 20.73 -11.81
N LEU A 36 -8.56 20.98 -12.72
CA LEU A 36 -8.51 20.41 -14.08
C LEU A 36 -7.44 19.32 -14.23
N ALA A 37 -6.63 19.07 -13.19
CA ALA A 37 -5.52 18.13 -13.23
C ALA A 37 -5.47 17.27 -11.96
N VAL A 38 -4.92 16.06 -12.08
CA VAL A 38 -4.71 15.14 -10.96
C VAL A 38 -3.22 14.82 -10.85
N GLY A 39 -2.73 14.65 -9.63
CA GLY A 39 -1.35 14.21 -9.39
C GLY A 39 -1.19 12.74 -9.72
N SER A 40 -2.19 11.93 -9.39
CA SER A 40 -2.31 10.53 -9.81
C SER A 40 -3.78 10.19 -9.96
N ASP A 41 -4.15 9.54 -11.06
CA ASP A 41 -5.52 9.12 -11.30
C ASP A 41 -5.90 7.93 -10.39
N ARG A 42 -7.18 7.53 -10.43
CA ARG A 42 -7.71 6.40 -9.66
C ARG A 42 -7.00 5.10 -10.06
N HIS A 43 -6.35 4.46 -9.11
CA HIS A 43 -5.69 3.18 -9.33
C HIS A 43 -5.55 2.41 -8.01
N SER A 44 -5.21 1.13 -8.14
CA SER A 44 -4.74 0.28 -7.04
C SER A 44 -3.31 -0.16 -7.34
N ASP A 45 -2.48 -0.27 -6.31
CA ASP A 45 -1.09 -0.69 -6.49
C ASP A 45 -1.01 -2.15 -6.93
N VAL A 46 -0.10 -2.44 -7.88
CA VAL A 46 0.22 -3.81 -8.31
C VAL A 46 1.23 -4.49 -7.37
N SER A 47 1.96 -3.70 -6.58
CA SER A 47 2.95 -4.15 -5.59
C SER A 47 2.34 -5.09 -4.54
N SER A 48 3.16 -5.68 -3.69
CA SER A 48 2.68 -6.38 -2.49
C SER A 48 2.28 -5.38 -1.42
N ILE A 49 3.20 -4.47 -1.11
CA ILE A 49 3.04 -3.42 -0.10
C ILE A 49 3.66 -2.15 -0.67
N THR A 50 3.01 -1.02 -0.42
CA THR A 50 3.59 0.30 -0.67
C THR A 50 3.78 1.01 0.66
N LEU A 51 5.01 1.47 0.93
CA LEU A 51 5.30 2.37 2.04
C LEU A 51 5.44 3.77 1.46
N LEU A 52 4.67 4.72 1.96
CA LEU A 52 4.60 6.06 1.41
C LEU A 52 4.99 7.07 2.49
N LEU A 53 6.07 7.80 2.20
CA LEU A 53 6.45 8.99 2.93
C LEU A 53 5.91 10.21 2.18
N GLU A 54 5.09 11.02 2.84
CA GLU A 54 4.56 12.27 2.29
C GLU A 54 5.09 13.46 3.09
N ASP A 55 5.05 14.63 2.48
CA ASP A 55 5.23 15.90 3.20
C ASP A 55 3.97 16.28 4.01
N ASP A 56 4.02 17.44 4.66
CA ASP A 56 2.91 17.94 5.48
C ASP A 56 1.75 18.53 4.65
N ILE A 57 1.76 18.41 3.31
CA ILE A 57 0.75 18.97 2.41
C ILE A 57 -0.36 17.95 2.12
N GLY A 58 -0.01 16.67 1.95
CA GLY A 58 -0.99 15.60 1.73
C GLY A 58 -1.65 15.65 0.35
N GLY A 59 -2.92 15.28 0.23
CA GLY A 59 -3.62 15.20 -1.06
C GLY A 59 -3.84 13.78 -1.57
N LEU A 60 -3.43 12.77 -0.80
CA LEU A 60 -3.82 11.38 -1.00
C LEU A 60 -5.29 11.18 -0.60
N TYR A 61 -6.04 10.49 -1.45
CA TYR A 61 -7.39 10.02 -1.15
C TYR A 61 -7.47 8.52 -1.40
N ALA A 62 -8.08 7.80 -0.48
CA ALA A 62 -8.30 6.37 -0.56
C ALA A 62 -9.81 6.06 -0.62
N ARG A 63 -10.19 4.95 -1.23
CA ARG A 63 -11.59 4.52 -1.35
C ARG A 63 -11.79 3.15 -0.69
N PRO A 64 -12.07 3.10 0.63
CA PRO A 64 -12.41 1.86 1.33
C PRO A 64 -13.79 1.31 0.91
N GLU A 65 -14.16 0.13 1.41
CA GLU A 65 -15.46 -0.49 1.16
C GLU A 65 -16.62 0.48 1.51
N GLY A 66 -17.41 0.88 0.49
CA GLY A 66 -18.47 1.89 0.64
C GLY A 66 -18.48 3.02 -0.40
N ASP A 67 -17.63 2.94 -1.44
CA ASP A 67 -17.56 3.85 -2.60
C ASP A 67 -17.29 5.34 -2.30
N GLN A 68 -16.99 5.69 -1.05
CA GLN A 68 -16.66 7.05 -0.64
C GLN A 68 -15.16 7.27 -0.61
N TRP A 69 -14.72 8.41 -1.15
CA TRP A 69 -13.33 8.85 -1.08
C TRP A 69 -13.06 9.48 0.29
N VAL A 70 -12.03 8.98 0.96
CA VAL A 70 -11.54 9.48 2.26
C VAL A 70 -10.22 10.19 2.05
N HIS A 71 -10.12 11.42 2.55
CA HIS A 71 -8.84 12.14 2.58
C HIS A 71 -7.92 11.52 3.63
N VAL A 72 -6.71 11.15 3.22
CA VAL A 72 -5.68 10.65 4.14
C VAL A 72 -4.84 11.84 4.58
N ALA A 73 -5.09 12.32 5.79
CA ALA A 73 -4.36 13.47 6.32
C ALA A 73 -2.88 13.11 6.56
N PRO A 74 -1.92 13.94 6.14
CA PRO A 74 -0.51 13.71 6.41
C PRO A 74 -0.26 13.79 7.92
N ILE A 75 0.49 12.82 8.45
CA ILE A 75 0.91 12.80 9.85
C ILE A 75 2.43 12.85 9.89
N LYS A 76 2.95 13.88 10.57
CA LYS A 76 4.39 14.10 10.69
C LYS A 76 5.09 12.88 11.28
N SER A 77 6.14 12.44 10.61
CA SER A 77 6.98 11.30 11.02
C SER A 77 6.26 9.93 11.02
N GLU A 78 5.15 9.79 10.29
CA GLU A 78 4.51 8.51 10.03
C GLU A 78 4.64 8.10 8.56
N LEU A 79 4.54 6.79 8.31
CA LEU A 79 4.48 6.22 6.97
C LEU A 79 3.08 5.71 6.72
N ILE A 80 2.57 5.97 5.53
CA ILE A 80 1.33 5.36 5.05
C ILE A 80 1.67 3.99 4.46
N VAL A 81 0.94 2.96 4.86
CA VAL A 81 1.10 1.60 4.34
C VAL A 81 -0.13 1.23 3.55
N ASN A 82 0.05 0.97 2.25
CA ASN A 82 -1.00 0.47 1.37
C ASN A 82 -0.76 -1.00 1.02
N ILE A 83 -1.84 -1.76 0.89
CA ILE A 83 -1.83 -3.14 0.41
C ILE A 83 -2.02 -3.11 -1.10
N GLY A 84 -1.14 -3.77 -1.84
CA GLY A 84 -1.29 -3.90 -3.28
C GLY A 84 -1.89 -5.26 -3.70
N TYR A 85 -2.14 -5.38 -5.00
CA TYR A 85 -2.89 -6.50 -5.59
C TYR A 85 -2.18 -7.84 -5.42
N ALA A 86 -0.84 -7.86 -5.45
CA ALA A 86 -0.07 -9.09 -5.25
C ALA A 86 -0.34 -9.71 -3.88
N LEU A 87 -0.31 -8.90 -2.81
CA LEU A 87 -0.58 -9.39 -1.46
C LEU A 87 -2.05 -9.77 -1.27
N GLN A 88 -2.99 -9.06 -1.90
CA GLN A 88 -4.39 -9.48 -1.92
C GLN A 88 -4.55 -10.90 -2.48
N ILE A 89 -3.96 -11.19 -3.65
CA ILE A 89 -3.99 -12.53 -4.26
C ILE A 89 -3.32 -13.57 -3.35
N MET A 90 -2.08 -13.32 -2.92
CA MET A 90 -1.31 -14.26 -2.10
C MET A 90 -1.98 -14.57 -0.75
N SER A 91 -2.72 -13.59 -0.21
CA SER A 91 -3.45 -13.75 1.05
C SER A 91 -4.78 -14.48 0.88
N ASN A 92 -5.19 -14.80 -0.36
CA ASN A 92 -6.51 -15.27 -0.74
C ASN A 92 -7.61 -14.33 -0.23
N ASP A 93 -7.54 -13.07 -0.66
CA ASP A 93 -8.51 -12.01 -0.37
C ASP A 93 -8.64 -11.59 1.10
N ARG A 94 -7.73 -12.03 1.98
CA ARG A 94 -7.72 -11.62 3.39
C ARG A 94 -7.32 -10.16 3.57
N TYR A 95 -6.43 -9.65 2.72
CA TYR A 95 -6.09 -8.24 2.65
C TYR A 95 -6.62 -7.65 1.35
N LYS A 96 -7.10 -6.41 1.40
CA LYS A 96 -7.73 -5.74 0.26
C LYS A 96 -6.84 -4.62 -0.26
N SER A 97 -6.55 -4.67 -1.55
CA SER A 97 -5.99 -3.57 -2.29
C SER A 97 -7.12 -2.60 -2.64
N ILE A 98 -7.00 -1.37 -2.17
CA ILE A 98 -8.03 -0.34 -2.33
C ILE A 98 -7.59 0.68 -3.37
N GLU A 99 -8.58 1.27 -4.04
CA GLU A 99 -8.32 2.37 -4.97
C GLU A 99 -7.86 3.60 -4.19
N HIS A 100 -6.89 4.29 -4.75
CA HIS A 100 -6.40 5.56 -4.27
C HIS A 100 -6.12 6.51 -5.44
N ARG A 101 -6.00 7.80 -5.13
CA ARG A 101 -5.66 8.86 -6.09
C ARG A 101 -4.97 10.02 -5.38
N VAL A 102 -4.31 10.88 -6.13
CA VAL A 102 -3.66 12.07 -5.59
C VAL A 102 -4.19 13.32 -6.28
N PHE A 103 -4.70 14.27 -5.50
CA PHE A 103 -5.05 15.59 -6.01
C PHE A 103 -3.87 16.55 -5.89
N LEU A 104 -3.81 17.50 -6.83
CA LEU A 104 -2.84 18.59 -6.77
C LEU A 104 -3.34 19.68 -5.82
N THR A 105 -2.42 20.24 -5.04
CA THR A 105 -2.67 21.46 -4.28
C THR A 105 -2.44 22.68 -5.17
N GLY A 106 -3.42 23.58 -5.21
CA GLY A 106 -3.41 24.68 -6.17
C GLY A 106 -2.34 25.75 -5.94
N SER A 107 -1.79 25.81 -4.72
CA SER A 107 -0.98 26.93 -4.21
C SER A 107 0.34 26.51 -3.55
N THR A 108 0.72 25.23 -3.63
CA THR A 108 1.93 24.73 -2.95
C THR A 108 2.49 23.53 -3.70
N ASN A 109 3.83 23.49 -3.83
CA ASN A 109 4.55 22.34 -4.35
C ASN A 109 4.57 21.23 -3.31
N ARG A 110 4.39 19.98 -3.75
CA ARG A 110 4.36 18.80 -2.90
C ARG A 110 5.39 17.77 -3.34
N VAL A 111 5.91 16.99 -2.39
CA VAL A 111 6.75 15.81 -2.64
C VAL A 111 6.19 14.57 -1.96
N SER A 112 6.40 13.41 -2.57
CA SER A 112 6.22 12.12 -1.91
C SER A 112 7.27 11.11 -2.35
N VAL A 113 7.52 10.13 -1.49
CA VAL A 113 8.48 9.05 -1.71
C VAL A 113 7.78 7.71 -1.48
N PRO A 114 7.11 7.16 -2.50
CA PRO A 114 6.62 5.78 -2.43
C PRO A 114 7.77 4.79 -2.59
N ILE A 115 7.72 3.75 -1.76
CA ILE A 115 8.58 2.57 -1.79
C ILE A 115 7.67 1.39 -2.08
N PHE A 116 7.79 0.84 -3.28
CA PHE A 116 7.01 -0.31 -3.73
C PHE A 116 7.79 -1.59 -3.46
N ALA A 117 7.27 -2.42 -2.57
CA ALA A 117 7.75 -3.77 -2.36
C ALA A 117 6.97 -4.72 -3.27
N ASN A 118 7.61 -5.16 -4.36
CA ASN A 118 7.00 -5.98 -5.37
C ASN A 118 7.28 -7.46 -5.13
N ALA A 119 6.25 -8.29 -5.34
CA ALA A 119 6.42 -9.72 -5.39
C ALA A 119 7.30 -10.11 -6.58
N PHE A 120 8.32 -10.92 -6.32
CA PHE A 120 9.14 -11.53 -7.36
C PHE A 120 8.70 -12.99 -7.49
N ARG A 121 8.42 -13.44 -8.71
CA ARG A 121 8.22 -14.86 -8.99
C ARG A 121 9.55 -15.42 -9.43
N ASP A 122 10.13 -16.30 -8.62
CA ASP A 122 11.27 -17.10 -9.07
C ASP A 122 10.75 -18.19 -10.04
N ASP A 123 11.02 -18.00 -11.33
CA ASP A 123 10.60 -18.93 -12.39
C ASP A 123 11.35 -20.28 -12.32
N ASN A 124 12.34 -20.44 -11.44
CA ASN A 124 13.09 -21.69 -11.28
C ASN A 124 12.45 -22.72 -10.34
N HIS A 125 11.34 -22.42 -9.66
CA HIS A 125 10.58 -23.42 -8.92
C HIS A 125 9.30 -23.80 -9.65
N ARG A 126 9.42 -24.79 -10.54
CA ARG A 126 8.28 -25.59 -11.01
C ARG A 126 7.51 -26.09 -9.79
N SER A 127 6.31 -25.54 -9.63
CA SER A 127 5.25 -25.94 -8.72
C SER A 127 5.33 -27.41 -8.28
N SER A 128 5.72 -27.66 -7.03
CA SER A 128 5.24 -28.82 -6.31
C SER A 128 3.81 -28.49 -5.85
N SER A 129 2.86 -29.20 -6.44
CA SER A 129 1.46 -29.19 -6.05
C SER A 129 1.30 -29.56 -4.58
N GLY A 130 0.94 -28.59 -3.74
CA GLY A 130 0.66 -28.81 -2.32
C GLY A 130 -0.48 -27.93 -1.85
N SER A 131 -1.71 -28.44 -1.92
CA SER A 131 -2.85 -27.86 -1.21
C SER A 131 -2.59 -27.87 0.29
N VAL A 132 -2.66 -26.73 0.98
CA VAL A 132 -2.73 -26.70 2.45
C VAL A 132 -3.86 -25.80 2.90
N GLY A 133 -4.75 -26.41 3.68
CA GLY A 133 -6.00 -25.83 4.14
C GLY A 133 -5.88 -24.87 5.32
N SER A 134 -6.96 -24.11 5.45
CA SER A 134 -7.47 -23.33 6.59
C SER A 134 -6.91 -23.65 7.98
N ARG A 135 -6.48 -22.61 8.71
CA ARG A 135 -7.18 -22.07 9.91
C ARG A 135 -6.41 -20.92 10.59
N ARG A 136 -7.20 -19.90 10.97
CA ARG A 136 -6.93 -18.83 11.97
C ARG A 136 -5.82 -17.81 11.68
N ALA A 137 -6.23 -16.69 11.08
CA ALA A 137 -5.68 -15.36 11.36
C ALA A 137 -6.73 -14.29 11.01
N ALA A 138 -7.86 -14.27 11.75
CA ALA A 138 -8.96 -13.34 11.50
C ALA A 138 -8.88 -12.03 12.33
N ASN A 139 -7.80 -11.82 13.11
CA ASN A 139 -7.80 -10.78 14.15
C ASN A 139 -6.70 -9.71 14.01
N ILE A 140 -6.03 -9.57 12.85
CA ILE A 140 -4.92 -8.61 12.67
C ILE A 140 -5.37 -7.32 11.97
N GLN A 141 -6.38 -7.38 11.09
CA GLN A 141 -6.93 -6.20 10.42
C GLN A 141 -7.44 -5.13 11.42
N GLU A 142 -7.94 -5.55 12.58
CA GLU A 142 -8.51 -4.64 13.57
C GLU A 142 -7.49 -3.87 14.44
N ARG A 143 -6.18 -4.14 14.34
CA ARG A 143 -5.19 -3.47 15.20
C ARG A 143 -4.12 -2.67 14.47
N PHE A 144 -3.81 -2.98 13.21
CA PHE A 144 -2.94 -2.14 12.39
C PHE A 144 -3.68 -0.94 11.78
N LEU A 145 -5.01 -1.06 11.58
CA LEU A 145 -5.85 -0.01 10.99
C LEU A 145 -6.46 0.96 12.00
N ARG A 146 -6.30 0.76 13.32
CA ARG A 146 -6.87 1.63 14.38
C ARG A 146 -6.19 3.00 14.53
N ARG A 147 -5.32 3.38 13.59
CA ARG A 147 -4.85 4.77 13.43
C ARG A 147 -5.09 5.33 12.01
N LEU A 148 -5.80 4.61 11.16
CA LEU A 148 -6.07 5.01 9.76
C LEU A 148 -7.57 5.02 9.38
N PHE A 149 -8.47 5.02 10.38
CA PHE A 149 -9.83 5.57 10.29
C PHE A 149 -10.24 6.16 11.63
#